data_AF-A0AAE3GAK7-F1
#
_entry.id   AF-A0AAE3GAK7-F1
#
_cell.length_a   1.000
_cell.length_b   1.000
_cell.length_c   1.000
_cell.angle_alpha   90.00
_cell.angle_beta   90.00
_cell.angle_gamma   90.00
#
_symmetry.space_group_name_H-M   'P 1'
#
loop_
_entity.id
_entity.type
_entity.pdbx_description
1 polymer ?
#
loop_
_entity_poly.entity_id
_entity_poly.type
_entity_poly.pdbx_seq_one_letter_code
_entity_poly.pdbx_strand_id
1 'polypeptide(L)'
;MLGDMDELRDSVVEACEDDWVYFAEFVQISRDVAEVGENPLTCAGEVAAHFVGEGLIVPGELTDAGFVPWQLSRSEAAERIRREVAAMVREDVRLYPGDVCWFELAENAQGPADVD
;
A
#
# COMPACT_ATOMS: atom_id res chain seq x y z
N MET A 1 3.24 -18.35 7.31
CA MET A 1 1.90 -17.85 6.89
C MET A 1 1.27 -16.88 7.88
N LEU A 2 0.97 -17.22 9.15
CA LEU A 2 0.52 -16.18 10.12
C LEU A 2 1.68 -15.32 10.64
N GLY A 3 2.87 -15.90 10.84
CA GLY A 3 4.07 -15.16 11.27
C GLY A 3 4.55 -14.12 10.24
N ASP A 4 4.55 -14.49 8.96
CA ASP A 4 5.04 -13.62 7.87
C ASP A 4 4.15 -12.37 7.68
N MET A 5 2.86 -12.45 8.01
CA MET A 5 1.94 -11.31 7.93
C MET A 5 2.14 -10.32 9.08
N ASP A 6 2.42 -10.81 10.30
CA ASP A 6 2.72 -9.96 11.45
C ASP A 6 4.08 -9.26 11.27
N GLU A 7 5.10 -9.97 10.79
CA GLU A 7 6.41 -9.39 10.47
C GLU A 7 6.32 -8.36 9.33
N LEU A 8 5.48 -8.61 8.34
CA LEU A 8 5.25 -7.67 7.23
C LEU A 8 4.51 -6.42 7.72
N ARG A 9 3.55 -6.60 8.62
CA ARG A 9 2.85 -5.50 9.26
C ARG A 9 3.82 -4.61 10.02
N ASP A 10 4.67 -5.19 10.87
CA ASP A 10 5.66 -4.46 11.65
C ASP A 10 6.66 -3.72 10.74
N SER A 11 7.14 -4.38 9.68
CA SER A 11 8.07 -3.78 8.72
C SER A 11 7.45 -2.60 7.95
N VAL A 12 6.17 -2.71 7.57
CA VAL A 12 5.44 -1.61 6.90
C VAL A 12 5.20 -0.45 7.86
N VAL A 13 4.87 -0.74 9.12
CA VAL A 13 4.69 0.29 10.15
C VAL A 13 5.99 1.04 10.37
N GLU A 14 7.09 0.34 10.63
CA GLU A 14 8.42 0.95 10.83
C GLU A 14 8.81 1.84 9.63
N ALA A 15 8.60 1.36 8.41
CA ALA A 15 8.88 2.14 7.20
C ALA A 15 8.01 3.41 7.12
N CYS A 16 6.72 3.32 7.48
CA CYS A 16 5.80 4.47 7.46
C CYS A 16 5.99 5.44 8.65
N GLU A 17 6.60 5.00 9.75
CA GLU A 17 7.01 5.87 10.87
C GLU A 17 8.19 6.77 10.47
N ASP A 18 9.07 6.28 9.59
CA ASP A 18 10.25 7.01 9.12
C ASP A 18 9.93 7.97 7.95
N ASP A 19 9.16 7.55 6.94
CA ASP A 19 8.78 8.37 5.78
C ASP A 19 7.53 7.81 5.05
N TRP A 20 7.01 8.52 4.05
CA TRP A 20 5.96 7.99 3.18
C TRP A 20 6.47 6.87 2.29
N VAL A 21 5.75 5.75 2.27
CA VAL A 21 6.14 4.57 1.49
C VAL A 21 5.42 4.55 0.16
N TYR A 22 6.16 4.58 -0.96
CA TYR A 22 5.56 4.37 -2.28
C TYR A 22 5.30 2.89 -2.54
N PHE A 23 4.31 2.58 -3.38
CA PHE A 23 3.90 1.19 -3.63
C PHE A 23 5.05 0.27 -4.09
N ALA A 24 6.04 0.78 -4.82
CA ALA A 24 7.18 -0.06 -5.24
C ALA A 24 8.12 -0.44 -4.08
N GLU A 25 8.26 0.42 -3.08
CA GLU A 25 8.97 0.09 -1.84
C GLU A 25 8.19 -0.93 -1.02
N PHE A 26 6.87 -0.75 -0.90
CA PHE A 26 5.98 -1.75 -0.28
C PHE A 26 6.14 -3.14 -0.93
N VAL A 27 6.27 -3.20 -2.26
CA VAL A 27 6.54 -4.45 -2.99
C VAL A 27 7.89 -5.04 -2.61
N GLN A 28 8.93 -4.24 -2.35
CA GLN A 28 10.22 -4.75 -1.87
C GLN A 28 10.10 -5.29 -0.44
N ILE A 29 9.50 -4.54 0.48
CA ILE A 29 9.27 -4.98 1.87
C ILE A 29 8.50 -6.31 1.87
N SER A 30 7.44 -6.40 1.06
CA SER A 30 6.66 -7.63 0.91
C SER A 30 7.48 -8.82 0.40
N ARG A 31 8.48 -8.57 -0.47
CA ARG A 31 9.39 -9.61 -1.00
C ARG A 31 10.43 -10.07 0.00
N ASP A 32 10.90 -9.16 0.84
CA ASP A 32 11.96 -9.46 1.80
C ASP A 32 11.41 -10.24 3.00
N VAL A 33 10.15 -10.02 3.37
CA VAL A 33 9.51 -10.63 4.55
C VAL A 33 8.71 -11.88 4.20
N ALA A 34 7.92 -11.86 3.13
CA ALA A 34 7.05 -12.97 2.78
C ALA A 34 7.66 -13.82 1.65
N GLU A 35 7.49 -15.14 1.73
CA GLU A 35 7.66 -16.01 0.56
C GLU A 35 6.55 -15.69 -0.46
N VAL A 36 6.82 -14.70 -1.30
CA VAL A 36 5.87 -14.26 -2.31
C VAL A 36 5.77 -15.35 -3.39
N GLY A 37 4.54 -15.75 -3.70
CA GLY A 37 4.24 -16.65 -4.81
C GLY A 37 4.65 -16.07 -6.18
N GLU A 38 4.27 -16.76 -7.26
CA GLU A 38 4.79 -16.52 -8.62
C GLU A 38 4.67 -15.07 -9.14
N ASN A 39 3.80 -14.22 -8.58
CA ASN A 39 3.72 -12.81 -8.92
C ASN A 39 3.80 -11.89 -7.67
N PRO A 40 5.00 -11.34 -7.38
CA PRO A 40 5.18 -10.47 -6.23
C PRO A 40 4.34 -9.18 -6.27
N LEU A 41 4.03 -8.68 -7.47
CA LEU A 41 3.25 -7.45 -7.63
C LEU A 41 1.79 -7.67 -7.25
N THR A 42 1.20 -8.78 -7.69
CA THR A 42 -0.17 -9.18 -7.30
C THR A 42 -0.28 -9.40 -5.80
N CYS A 43 0.69 -10.11 -5.20
CA CYS A 43 0.66 -10.38 -3.76
C CYS A 43 0.77 -9.09 -2.94
N ALA A 44 1.74 -8.21 -3.28
CA ALA A 44 1.87 -6.91 -2.63
C ALA A 44 0.60 -6.05 -2.78
N GLY A 45 -0.06 -6.09 -3.94
CA GLY A 45 -1.34 -5.41 -4.15
C GLY A 45 -2.46 -5.89 -3.22
N GLU A 46 -2.57 -7.21 -3.02
CA GLU A 46 -3.56 -7.78 -2.10
C GLU A 46 -3.25 -7.49 -0.63
N VAL A 47 -1.97 -7.55 -0.23
CA VAL A 47 -1.56 -7.20 1.14
C VAL A 47 -1.83 -5.71 1.40
N ALA A 48 -1.43 -4.82 0.48
CA ALA A 48 -1.69 -3.40 0.62
C ALA A 48 -3.20 -3.12 0.71
N ALA A 49 -4.02 -3.72 -0.17
CA ALA A 49 -5.47 -3.59 -0.13
C ALA A 49 -6.06 -4.12 1.20
N HIS A 50 -5.51 -5.18 1.76
CA HIS A 50 -5.89 -5.70 3.06
C HIS A 50 -5.57 -4.70 4.18
N PHE A 51 -4.34 -4.19 4.26
CA PHE A 51 -3.93 -3.22 5.28
C PHE A 51 -4.68 -1.88 5.17
N VAL A 52 -5.01 -1.43 3.96
CA VAL A 52 -5.90 -0.26 3.75
C VAL A 52 -7.31 -0.56 4.26
N GLY A 53 -7.85 -1.74 3.96
CA GLY A 53 -9.16 -2.18 4.44
C GLY A 53 -9.25 -2.23 5.97
N GLU A 54 -8.19 -2.69 6.63
CA GLU A 54 -8.09 -2.72 8.10
C GLU A 54 -7.85 -1.33 8.72
N GLY A 55 -7.49 -0.33 7.92
CA GLY A 55 -7.16 1.00 8.40
C GLY A 55 -5.79 1.09 9.08
N LEU A 56 -4.85 0.23 8.70
CA LEU A 56 -3.45 0.32 9.15
C LEU A 56 -2.73 1.48 8.45
N ILE A 57 -2.87 1.52 7.13
CA ILE A 57 -2.28 2.53 6.24
C ILE A 57 -3.37 3.19 5.41
N VAL A 58 -3.12 4.43 4.99
CA VAL A 58 -3.97 5.13 4.02
C VAL A 58 -3.21 5.36 2.71
N PRO A 59 -3.86 5.16 1.55
CA PRO A 59 -3.25 5.47 0.27
C PRO A 59 -3.51 6.93 -0.11
N GLY A 60 -2.56 7.51 -0.81
CA GLY A 60 -2.62 8.90 -1.23
C GLY A 60 -1.65 9.22 -2.37
N GLU A 61 -1.54 10.52 -2.63
CA GLU A 61 -0.58 11.09 -3.55
C GLU A 61 0.42 11.93 -2.79
N LEU A 62 1.69 11.87 -3.19
CA LEU A 62 2.71 12.77 -2.68
C LEU A 62 2.79 14.01 -3.57
N THR A 63 2.60 15.18 -2.97
CA THR A 63 2.65 16.48 -3.65
C THR A 63 3.81 17.33 -3.11
N ASP A 64 4.07 18.48 -3.74
CA ASP A 64 5.04 19.46 -3.21
C ASP A 64 4.67 19.98 -1.80
N ALA A 65 3.41 19.84 -1.40
CA ALA A 65 2.92 20.24 -0.08
C ALA A 65 2.92 19.08 0.94
N GLY A 66 3.38 17.89 0.54
CA GLY A 66 3.36 16.66 1.34
C GLY A 66 2.28 15.68 0.89
N PHE A 67 2.01 14.70 1.74
CA PHE A 67 1.06 13.62 1.49
C PHE A 67 -0.39 14.10 1.50
N VAL A 68 -1.15 13.70 0.47
CA VAL A 68 -2.58 13.98 0.31
C VAL A 68 -3.33 12.65 0.23
N PRO A 69 -4.10 12.27 1.28
CA PRO A 69 -4.88 11.05 1.26
C PRO A 69 -5.92 11.07 0.14
N TRP A 70 -6.14 9.91 -0.48
CA TRP A 70 -7.24 9.77 -1.43
C TRP A 70 -8.59 10.05 -0.78
N GLN A 71 -9.46 10.75 -1.50
CA GLN A 71 -10.83 11.03 -1.07
C GLN A 71 -11.75 9.85 -1.46
N LEU A 72 -11.45 8.67 -0.93
CA LEU A 72 -12.14 7.39 -1.17
C LEU A 72 -12.38 6.68 0.16
N SER A 73 -13.41 5.85 0.26
CA SER A 73 -13.53 4.95 1.41
C SER A 73 -12.40 3.92 1.42
N ARG A 74 -12.14 3.27 2.57
CA ARG A 74 -11.11 2.22 2.67
C ARG A 74 -11.36 1.10 1.66
N SER A 75 -12.63 0.71 1.49
CA SER A 75 -13.05 -0.31 0.53
C SER A 75 -12.81 0.12 -0.92
N GLU A 76 -13.15 1.36 -1.27
CA GLU A 76 -12.92 1.91 -2.61
C GLU A 76 -11.43 2.08 -2.93
N ALA A 77 -10.65 2.51 -1.94
CA ALA A 77 -9.22 2.67 -2.07
C ALA A 77 -8.50 1.32 -2.23
N ALA A 78 -8.86 0.32 -1.42
CA ALA A 78 -8.36 -1.04 -1.56
C ALA A 78 -8.67 -1.63 -2.95
N GLU A 79 -9.89 -1.41 -3.45
CA GLU A 79 -10.28 -1.87 -4.79
C GLU A 79 -9.55 -1.12 -5.91
N ARG A 80 -9.30 0.18 -5.75
CA ARG A 80 -8.48 0.96 -6.67
C ARG A 80 -7.07 0.37 -6.80
N ILE A 81 -6.42 0.04 -5.68
CA ILE A 81 -5.08 -0.58 -5.66
C ILE A 81 -5.09 -1.89 -6.45
N ARG A 82 -6.03 -2.81 -6.14
CA ARG A 82 -6.14 -4.09 -6.85
C ARG A 82 -6.30 -3.90 -8.36
N ARG A 83 -7.16 -2.96 -8.77
CA ARG A 83 -7.41 -2.68 -10.18
C ARG A 83 -6.16 -2.16 -10.89
N GLU A 84 -5.46 -1.21 -10.29
CA GLU A 84 -4.24 -0.62 -10.89
C GLU A 84 -3.12 -1.67 -10.97
N VAL A 85 -2.90 -2.43 -9.90
CA VAL A 85 -1.95 -3.55 -9.89
C VAL A 85 -2.28 -4.59 -10.96
N ALA A 86 -3.55 -4.98 -11.08
CA ALA A 86 -3.98 -5.94 -12.09
C ALA A 86 -3.79 -5.42 -13.53
N ALA A 87 -3.91 -4.10 -13.75
CA ALA A 87 -3.59 -3.48 -15.03
C ALA A 87 -2.10 -3.52 -15.31
N MET A 88 -1.25 -3.16 -14.34
CA MET A 88 0.20 -3.20 -14.49
C MET A 88 0.72 -4.61 -14.78
N VAL A 89 0.21 -5.63 -14.08
CA VAL A 89 0.55 -7.04 -14.34
C VAL A 89 0.16 -7.46 -15.76
N ARG A 90 -1.04 -7.07 -16.22
CA ARG A 90 -1.54 -7.44 -17.55
C ARG A 90 -0.74 -6.79 -18.67
N GLU A 91 -0.28 -5.56 -18.44
CA GLU A 91 0.41 -4.73 -19.42
C GLU A 91 1.94 -4.88 -19.34
N ASP A 92 2.46 -5.70 -18.42
CA ASP A 92 3.89 -5.89 -18.15
C ASP A 92 4.63 -4.57 -17.88
N VAL A 93 3.96 -3.67 -17.13
CA VAL A 93 4.49 -2.34 -16.82
C VAL A 93 5.48 -2.43 -15.68
N ARG A 94 6.66 -1.83 -15.89
CA ARG A 94 7.66 -1.68 -14.83
C ARG A 94 7.20 -0.65 -13.81
N LEU A 95 7.31 -1.00 -12.53
CA LEU A 95 6.94 -0.16 -11.40
C LEU A 95 8.03 0.89 -11.08
N TYR A 96 7.62 2.13 -10.86
CA TYR A 96 8.45 3.28 -10.50
C TYR A 96 7.94 3.97 -9.23
N PRO A 97 8.77 4.84 -8.59
CA PRO A 97 8.31 5.65 -7.45
C PRO A 97 7.08 6.50 -7.79
N GLY A 98 6.08 6.41 -6.92
CA GLY A 98 4.78 7.11 -7.08
C GLY A 98 3.78 6.44 -8.02
N ASP A 99 4.13 5.33 -8.68
CA ASP A 99 3.14 4.50 -9.36
C ASP A 99 2.17 3.90 -8.33
N VAL A 100 0.90 3.75 -8.73
CA VAL A 100 -0.22 3.34 -7.90
C VAL A 100 -0.53 4.36 -6.80
N CYS A 101 0.27 4.42 -5.73
CA CYS A 101 0.06 5.34 -4.61
C CYS A 101 1.29 5.47 -3.71
N TRP A 102 1.18 6.41 -2.77
CA TRP A 102 1.98 6.49 -1.56
C TRP A 102 1.15 6.05 -0.36
N PHE A 103 1.80 5.63 0.71
CA PHE A 103 1.18 5.23 1.97
C PHE A 103 1.68 6.10 3.12
N GLU A 104 0.79 6.31 4.08
CA GLU A 104 1.02 6.93 5.37
C GLU A 104 0.28 6.10 6.44
N LEU A 105 0.75 6.13 7.68
CA LEU A 105 0.01 5.51 8.78
C LEU A 105 -1.34 6.19 8.95
N ALA A 106 -2.40 5.39 9.13
CA ALA A 106 -3.74 5.94 9.29
C ALA A 106 -3.85 6.92 10.48
N GLU A 107 -3.04 6.74 11.53
CA GLU A 107 -3.01 7.66 12.68
C GLU A 107 -2.36 9.02 12.38
N ASN A 108 -1.48 9.09 11.39
CA ASN A 108 -0.78 10.31 10.97
C ASN A 108 -1.57 11.10 9.91
N ALA A 109 -2.41 10.41 9.16
CA ALA A 109 -3.17 11.00 8.06
C ALA A 109 -4.22 12.00 8.54
N GLN A 110 -4.05 13.28 8.17
CA GLN A 110 -5.02 14.34 8.45
C GLN A 110 -6.05 14.45 7.31
N GLY A 111 -7.24 13.89 7.52
CA GLY A 111 -8.35 13.82 6.55
C GLY A 111 -9.36 12.76 6.99
N PRO A 112 -10.58 12.66 6.44
CA PRO A 112 -11.60 11.79 7.02
C PRO A 112 -11.19 10.32 6.94
N ALA A 113 -10.67 9.81 8.06
CA ALA A 113 -10.92 8.45 8.49
C ALA A 113 -12.45 8.33 8.68
N ASP A 114 -13.10 7.51 7.86
CA ASP A 114 -14.50 7.08 7.98
C ASP A 114 -15.59 7.93 7.26
N VAL A 115 -16.06 7.38 6.13
CA VAL A 115 -17.50 7.19 5.87
C VAL A 115 -17.72 5.73 5.44
N ASP A 116 -17.87 4.85 6.43
CA ASP A 116 -18.60 3.58 6.32
C ASP A 116 -19.50 3.43 7.56
#